data_AF-A0A0D2ZXW3-F1
#
_entry.id   AF-A0A0D2ZXW3-F1
#
_cell.length_a   1.000
_cell.length_b   1.000
_cell.length_c   1.000
_cell.angle_alpha   90.00
_cell.angle_beta   90.00
_cell.angle_gamma   90.00
#
_symmetry.space_group_name_H-M   'P 1'
#
loop_
_entity.id
_entity.type
_entity.pdbx_description
1 polymer ?
#
loop_
_entity_poly.entity_id
_entity_poly.type
_entity_poly.pdbx_seq_one_letter_code
_entity_poly.pdbx_strand_id
1 'polypeptide(L)'
;MWRILGFELPYSSTSIQRLSFHLPGEHNVTYDDEEDIDDVLTKEKNQTSQFLEFMKMCSQNSDAKELTYIQFPYFFVWNKSKPEWTPRQRSSAVGRIHPTSPSAGQRFYLRILLNKVKGPTCYEDIRTVDGITYPTYKEACYALGLLDDDKEYIEAIKEASQWGSGVYLRRIFVYLLASE
;
A
#
# COMPACT_ATOMS: atom_id res chain seq x y z
N MET A 1 -8.35 -30.75 -11.79
CA MET A 1 -7.96 -32.07 -12.33
C MET A 1 -7.11 -31.87 -13.59
N TRP A 2 -5.90 -31.29 -13.45
CA TRP A 2 -5.02 -30.93 -14.58
C TRP A 2 -3.69 -31.69 -14.55
N ARG A 3 -3.16 -31.98 -13.35
CA ARG A 3 -1.96 -32.81 -13.15
C ARG A 3 -2.14 -34.29 -13.50
N ILE A 4 -3.37 -34.80 -13.52
CA ILE A 4 -3.64 -36.24 -13.71
C ILE A 4 -3.62 -36.64 -15.20
N LEU A 5 -3.86 -35.69 -16.10
CA LEU A 5 -4.08 -35.98 -17.53
C LEU A 5 -2.91 -35.59 -18.45
N GLY A 6 -1.77 -35.15 -17.90
CA GLY A 6 -0.53 -34.95 -18.67
C GLY A 6 -0.58 -33.83 -19.72
N PHE A 7 -1.57 -32.94 -19.68
CA PHE A 7 -1.62 -31.78 -20.58
C PHE A 7 -0.48 -30.81 -20.29
N GLU A 8 0.20 -30.33 -21.34
CA GLU A 8 1.14 -29.23 -21.23
C GLU A 8 0.42 -28.00 -20.69
N LEU A 9 0.74 -27.62 -19.46
CA LEU A 9 0.35 -26.30 -18.95
C LEU A 9 1.17 -25.27 -19.73
N PRO A 10 0.56 -24.25 -20.34
CA PRO A 10 1.30 -23.12 -20.88
C PRO A 10 2.14 -22.51 -19.76
N TYR A 11 3.43 -22.79 -19.75
CA TYR A 11 4.33 -22.38 -18.68
C TYR A 11 4.76 -20.94 -18.96
N SER A 12 3.99 -19.96 -18.48
CA SER A 12 4.50 -18.59 -18.41
C SER A 12 5.24 -18.42 -17.08
N SER A 13 6.57 -18.45 -17.10
CA SER A 13 7.41 -18.12 -15.94
C SER A 13 7.51 -16.61 -15.77
N THR A 14 6.38 -15.93 -15.52
CA THR A 14 6.42 -14.49 -15.26
C THR A 14 7.15 -14.24 -13.94
N SER A 15 8.24 -13.49 -13.98
CA SER A 15 9.04 -13.20 -12.79
C SER A 15 8.22 -12.42 -11.75
N ILE A 16 8.39 -12.73 -10.46
CA ILE A 16 7.69 -12.05 -9.36
C ILE A 16 8.69 -11.16 -8.62
N GLN A 17 8.42 -9.86 -8.57
CA GLN A 17 9.17 -8.91 -7.76
C GLN A 17 8.42 -8.67 -6.45
N ARG A 18 9.05 -9.04 -5.33
CA ARG A 18 8.53 -8.69 -4.00
C ARG A 18 8.84 -7.23 -3.72
N LEU A 19 7.81 -6.49 -3.33
CA LEU A 19 7.87 -5.06 -3.06
C LEU A 19 7.73 -4.82 -1.56
N SER A 20 8.76 -4.22 -0.97
CA SER A 20 8.74 -3.79 0.43
C SER A 20 8.15 -2.38 0.55
N PHE A 21 7.51 -2.08 1.67
CA PHE A 21 6.99 -0.75 1.97
C PHE A 21 6.96 -0.57 3.48
N HIS A 22 6.95 0.68 3.93
CA HIS A 22 7.01 1.03 5.35
C HIS A 22 6.37 2.40 5.56
N LEU A 23 5.93 2.70 6.78
CA LEU A 23 5.47 4.04 7.15
C LEU A 23 6.65 5.02 7.20
N PRO A 24 6.38 6.35 7.26
CA PRO A 24 7.42 7.33 7.51
C PRO A 24 8.22 6.97 8.78
N GLY A 25 9.55 6.98 8.70
CA GLY A 25 10.43 6.67 9.83
C GLY A 25 10.57 5.19 10.20
N GLU A 26 9.80 4.28 9.58
CA GLU A 26 9.89 2.83 9.84
C GLU A 26 10.81 2.09 8.85
N HIS A 27 11.75 2.81 8.22
CA HIS A 27 12.73 2.16 7.36
C HIS A 27 13.73 1.38 8.24
N ASN A 28 13.75 0.05 8.10
CA ASN A 28 14.62 -0.80 8.91
C ASN A 28 16.06 -0.74 8.36
N VAL A 29 17.01 -0.40 9.24
CA VAL A 29 18.43 -0.40 8.97
C VAL A 29 19.10 -1.52 9.75
N THR A 30 19.77 -2.44 9.04
CA THR A 30 20.61 -3.47 9.66
C THR A 30 22.06 -3.01 9.71
N TYR A 31 22.65 -3.06 10.90
CA TYR A 31 24.06 -2.82 11.15
C TYR A 31 24.71 -4.10 11.66
N ASP A 32 26.01 -4.24 11.44
CA ASP A 32 26.81 -5.27 12.10
C ASP A 32 27.39 -4.68 13.40
N ASP A 33 27.53 -5.48 14.45
CA ASP A 33 28.07 -5.03 15.74
C ASP A 33 29.56 -4.65 15.64
N GLU A 34 30.24 -5.11 14.57
CA GLU A 34 31.65 -4.79 14.29
C GLU A 34 31.85 -3.58 13.35
N GLU A 35 30.78 -2.96 12.83
CA GLU A 35 30.88 -1.78 11.95
C GLU A 35 31.21 -0.50 12.76
N ASP A 36 32.09 0.35 12.21
CA ASP A 36 32.44 1.64 12.81
C ASP A 36 31.22 2.58 12.87
N ILE A 37 31.11 3.38 13.93
CA ILE A 37 29.97 4.27 14.17
C ILE A 37 29.83 5.31 13.04
N ASP A 38 30.92 5.83 12.49
CA ASP A 38 30.85 6.79 11.38
C ASP A 38 30.41 6.11 10.07
N ASP A 39 30.77 4.84 9.86
CA ASP A 39 30.31 4.03 8.73
C ASP A 39 28.82 3.67 8.87
N VAL A 40 28.35 3.35 10.09
CA VAL A 40 26.94 3.16 10.42
C VAL A 40 26.14 4.44 10.13
N LEU A 41 26.61 5.60 10.60
CA LEU A 41 25.93 6.89 10.40
C LEU A 41 25.89 7.33 8.94
N THR A 42 26.94 7.04 8.16
CA THR A 42 26.94 7.32 6.72
C THR A 42 26.05 6.35 5.95
N LYS A 43 25.98 5.09 6.36
CA LYS A 43 25.08 4.07 5.79
C LYS A 43 23.63 4.38 6.08
N GLU A 44 23.29 4.85 7.27
CA GLU A 44 21.95 5.34 7.62
C GLU A 44 21.53 6.51 6.71
N LYS A 45 22.40 7.52 6.57
CA LYS A 45 22.13 8.70 5.73
C LYS A 45 21.98 8.38 4.24
N ASN A 46 22.67 7.35 3.76
CA ASN A 46 22.65 6.94 2.36
C ASN A 46 21.69 5.78 2.08
N GLN A 47 20.99 5.27 3.10
CA GLN A 47 20.10 4.14 2.91
C GLN A 47 18.82 4.56 2.20
N THR A 48 18.61 3.92 1.05
CA THR A 48 17.40 4.04 0.25
C THR A 48 16.69 2.69 0.24
N SER A 49 15.37 2.74 0.19
CA SER A 49 14.52 1.58 0.11
C SER A 49 13.90 1.49 -1.29
N GLN A 50 13.45 0.30 -1.68
CA GLN A 50 12.66 0.14 -2.91
C GLN A 50 11.49 1.12 -2.98
N PHE A 51 10.92 1.46 -1.83
CA PHE A 51 9.75 2.32 -1.73
C PHE A 51 10.13 3.81 -1.79
N LEU A 52 11.20 4.21 -1.13
CA LEU A 52 11.73 5.57 -1.21
C LEU A 52 12.24 5.89 -2.61
N GLU A 53 12.97 4.97 -3.24
CA GLU A 53 13.47 5.16 -4.59
C GLU A 53 12.35 5.17 -5.63
N PHE A 54 11.26 4.43 -5.39
CA PHE A 54 10.06 4.52 -6.23
C PHE A 54 9.50 5.94 -6.23
N MET A 55 9.29 6.54 -5.06
CA MET A 55 8.78 7.91 -4.97
C MET A 55 9.73 8.94 -5.59
N LYS A 56 11.03 8.75 -5.38
CA LYS A 56 12.07 9.56 -6.03
C LYS A 56 12.01 9.45 -7.55
N MET A 57 11.85 8.24 -8.10
CA MET A 57 11.70 8.04 -9.54
C MET A 57 10.43 8.67 -10.10
N CYS A 58 9.32 8.62 -9.36
CA CYS A 58 8.09 9.32 -9.72
C CYS A 58 8.31 10.84 -9.80
N SER A 59 9.20 11.42 -9.01
CA SER A 59 9.51 12.87 -9.14
C SER A 59 10.27 13.22 -10.43
N GLN A 60 11.13 12.31 -10.90
CA GLN A 60 12.10 12.56 -11.99
C GLN A 60 11.61 12.12 -13.37
N ASN A 61 10.82 11.05 -13.45
CA ASN A 61 10.43 10.41 -14.70
C ASN A 61 8.91 10.49 -14.90
N SER A 62 8.47 11.00 -16.05
CA SER A 62 7.05 11.09 -16.42
C SER A 62 6.38 9.71 -16.48
N ASP A 63 7.08 8.70 -16.97
CA ASP A 63 6.51 7.35 -17.12
C ASP A 63 6.25 6.72 -15.75
N ALA A 64 7.12 7.01 -14.78
CA ALA A 64 6.95 6.55 -13.40
C ALA A 64 5.73 7.18 -12.70
N LYS A 65 5.29 8.38 -13.13
CA LYS A 65 4.11 9.05 -12.55
C LYS A 65 2.79 8.36 -12.89
N GLU A 66 2.74 7.64 -14.00
CA GLU A 66 1.52 6.96 -14.46
C GLU A 66 1.31 5.57 -13.83
N LEU A 67 2.28 5.10 -13.06
CA LEU A 67 2.32 3.75 -12.51
C LEU A 67 1.97 3.73 -11.02
N THR A 68 1.21 2.70 -10.62
CA THR A 68 1.11 2.33 -9.21
C THR A 68 2.34 1.55 -8.76
N TYR A 69 2.55 1.43 -7.45
CA TYR A 69 3.71 0.72 -6.93
C TYR A 69 3.75 -0.76 -7.37
N ILE A 70 2.58 -1.41 -7.46
CA ILE A 70 2.44 -2.80 -7.92
C ILE A 70 2.74 -2.95 -9.41
N GLN A 71 2.43 -1.92 -10.20
CA GLN A 71 2.70 -1.92 -11.64
C GLN A 71 4.16 -1.59 -11.96
N PHE A 72 4.89 -0.99 -11.02
CA PHE A 72 6.26 -0.55 -11.25
C PHE A 72 7.20 -1.64 -11.79
N PRO A 73 7.18 -2.89 -11.27
CA PRO A 73 8.05 -3.95 -11.76
C PRO A 73 7.79 -4.41 -13.20
N TYR A 74 6.64 -4.06 -13.79
CA TYR A 74 6.41 -4.33 -15.21
C TYR A 74 7.39 -3.55 -16.09
N PHE A 75 7.77 -2.35 -15.66
CA PHE A 75 8.57 -1.40 -16.44
C PHE A 75 9.95 -1.15 -15.86
N PHE A 76 10.16 -1.43 -14.56
CA PHE A 76 11.42 -1.19 -13.87
C PHE A 76 11.95 -2.46 -13.19
N VAL A 77 13.27 -2.51 -12.99
CA VAL A 77 13.99 -3.58 -12.28
C VAL A 77 14.70 -2.96 -11.08
N TRP A 78 14.58 -3.59 -9.92
CA TRP A 78 15.34 -3.19 -8.74
C TRP A 78 16.75 -3.77 -8.79
N ASN A 79 17.76 -2.90 -8.79
CA ASN A 79 19.15 -3.30 -8.64
C ASN A 79 19.50 -3.36 -7.14
N LYS A 80 20.00 -4.51 -6.67
CA LYS A 80 20.38 -4.68 -5.25
C LYS A 80 21.80 -4.22 -4.94
N SER A 81 22.71 -4.30 -5.92
CA SER A 81 24.12 -3.92 -5.73
C SER A 81 24.29 -2.40 -5.68
N LYS A 82 23.48 -1.70 -6.48
CA LYS A 82 23.31 -0.26 -6.41
C LYS A 82 21.81 -0.04 -6.22
N PRO A 83 21.35 0.34 -5.01
CA PRO A 83 19.94 0.33 -4.63
C PRO A 83 19.16 1.40 -5.41
N GLU A 84 18.83 1.09 -6.65
CA GLU A 84 18.14 1.97 -7.58
C GLU A 84 17.19 1.19 -8.50
N TRP A 85 16.16 1.88 -9.00
CA TRP A 85 15.29 1.35 -10.04
C TRP A 85 15.82 1.74 -11.43
N THR A 86 16.00 0.76 -12.29
CA THR A 86 16.40 0.99 -13.69
C THR A 86 15.31 0.56 -14.66
N PRO A 87 15.17 1.23 -15.83
CA PRO A 87 14.23 0.80 -16.86
C PRO A 87 14.49 -0.65 -17.27
N ARG A 88 13.42 -1.43 -17.35
CA ARG A 88 13.46 -2.83 -17.74
C ARG A 88 13.68 -2.95 -19.25
N GLN A 89 14.69 -3.72 -19.64
CA GLN A 89 15.01 -3.94 -21.05
C GLN A 89 14.38 -5.22 -21.63
N ARG A 90 14.12 -6.23 -20.78
CA ARG A 90 13.65 -7.57 -21.20
C ARG A 90 12.66 -8.15 -20.19
N SER A 91 11.76 -8.98 -20.72
CA SER A 91 10.66 -9.68 -20.03
C SER A 91 9.73 -8.75 -19.24
N SER A 92 8.70 -9.30 -18.61
CA SER A 92 7.85 -8.58 -17.66
C SER A 92 7.95 -9.22 -16.27
N ALA A 93 7.73 -8.42 -15.24
CA ALA A 93 7.62 -8.90 -13.87
C ALA A 93 6.35 -8.38 -13.22
N VAL A 94 5.72 -9.20 -12.40
CA VAL A 94 4.56 -8.79 -11.60
C VAL A 94 5.05 -8.37 -10.23
N GLY A 95 4.72 -7.13 -9.82
CA GLY A 95 4.95 -6.67 -8.46
C GLY A 95 4.00 -7.35 -7.48
N ARG A 96 4.51 -7.76 -6.31
CA ARG A 96 3.68 -8.23 -5.20
C ARG A 96 4.11 -7.60 -3.89
N ILE A 97 3.17 -6.89 -3.28
CA ILE A 97 3.28 -6.38 -1.91
C ILE A 97 2.89 -7.51 -0.94
N HIS A 98 3.65 -7.67 0.13
CA HIS A 98 3.36 -8.67 1.15
C HIS A 98 1.98 -8.46 1.78
N PRO A 99 1.24 -9.54 2.08
CA PRO A 99 0.00 -9.43 2.84
C PRO A 99 0.22 -8.72 4.17
N THR A 100 -0.67 -7.78 4.47
CA THR A 100 -0.69 -7.05 5.74
C THR A 100 -2.07 -7.26 6.36
N SER A 101 -2.09 -7.64 7.63
CA SER A 101 -3.32 -7.82 8.40
C SER A 101 -4.00 -6.47 8.66
N PRO A 102 -5.34 -6.38 8.69
CA PRO A 102 -6.05 -5.19 9.17
C PRO A 102 -5.61 -4.72 10.57
N SER A 103 -5.18 -5.65 11.44
CA SER A 103 -4.65 -5.34 12.76
C SER A 103 -3.34 -4.53 12.74
N ALA A 104 -2.67 -4.40 11.60
CA ALA A 104 -1.46 -3.59 11.44
C ALA A 104 -1.75 -2.08 11.28
N GLY A 105 -3.02 -1.65 11.39
CA GLY A 105 -3.41 -0.25 11.43
C GLY A 105 -3.03 0.52 10.18
N GLN A 106 -2.32 1.65 10.33
CA GLN A 106 -1.94 2.54 9.21
C GLN A 106 -1.18 1.83 8.08
N ARG A 107 -0.38 0.81 8.41
CA ARG A 107 0.37 0.03 7.42
C ARG A 107 -0.56 -0.77 6.49
N PHE A 108 -1.69 -1.25 7.01
CA PHE A 108 -2.70 -1.93 6.21
C PHE A 108 -3.35 -0.99 5.19
N TYR A 109 -3.74 0.21 5.62
CA TYR A 109 -4.34 1.20 4.74
C TYR A 109 -3.34 1.73 3.70
N LEU A 110 -2.08 1.96 4.09
CA LEU A 110 -1.01 2.29 3.16
C LEU A 110 -0.89 1.22 2.06
N ARG A 111 -0.87 -0.06 2.42
CA ARG A 111 -0.85 -1.16 1.43
C ARG A 111 -1.99 -1.05 0.43
N ILE A 112 -3.21 -0.76 0.90
CA ILE A 112 -4.39 -0.61 0.02
C ILE A 112 -4.15 0.56 -0.95
N LEU A 113 -3.72 1.72 -0.46
CA LEU A 113 -3.46 2.90 -1.29
C LEU A 113 -2.40 2.64 -2.35
N LEU A 114 -1.35 1.88 -2.04
CA LEU A 114 -0.29 1.51 -3.01
C LEU A 114 -0.79 0.67 -4.20
N ASN A 115 -2.00 0.09 -4.12
CA ASN A 115 -2.65 -0.56 -5.27
C ASN A 115 -3.34 0.43 -6.22
N LYS A 116 -3.60 1.67 -5.77
CA LYS A 116 -4.49 2.63 -6.44
C LYS A 116 -3.79 3.92 -6.81
N VAL A 117 -2.99 4.47 -5.90
CA VAL A 117 -2.29 5.75 -6.10
C VAL A 117 -1.18 5.57 -7.13
N LYS A 118 -1.17 6.47 -8.10
CA LYS A 118 -0.16 6.54 -9.16
C LYS A 118 0.85 7.64 -8.85
N GLY A 119 2.12 7.35 -9.13
CA GLY A 119 3.14 8.39 -9.16
C GLY A 119 3.39 9.22 -7.89
N PRO A 120 3.20 8.72 -6.65
CA PRO A 120 3.42 9.54 -5.47
C PRO A 120 4.90 9.94 -5.39
N THR A 121 5.18 11.21 -5.08
CA THR A 121 6.55 11.72 -4.92
C THR A 121 6.98 11.79 -3.46
N CYS A 122 6.02 11.73 -2.54
CA CYS A 122 6.24 11.65 -1.09
C CYS A 122 5.09 10.88 -0.41
N TYR A 123 5.18 10.74 0.91
CA TYR A 123 4.16 10.04 1.71
C TYR A 123 2.82 10.78 1.76
N GLU A 124 2.85 12.11 1.70
CA GLU A 124 1.69 13.00 1.67
C GLU A 124 0.87 12.79 0.40
N ASP A 125 1.53 12.60 -0.74
CA ASP A 125 0.86 12.33 -2.02
C ASP A 125 0.04 11.04 -1.95
N ILE A 126 0.51 10.03 -1.21
CA ILE A 126 -0.18 8.74 -1.07
C ILE A 126 -1.52 8.89 -0.34
N ARG A 127 -1.60 9.83 0.60
CA ARG A 127 -2.82 10.15 1.36
C ARG A 127 -3.58 11.35 0.76
N THR A 128 -3.23 11.79 -0.43
CA THR A 128 -3.91 12.87 -1.14
C THR A 128 -4.89 12.29 -2.14
N VAL A 129 -6.16 12.66 -2.00
CA VAL A 129 -7.26 12.20 -2.86
C VAL A 129 -7.99 13.44 -3.37
N ASP A 130 -8.13 13.55 -4.69
CA ASP A 130 -8.78 14.68 -5.36
C ASP A 130 -8.26 16.07 -4.91
N GLY A 131 -6.94 16.16 -4.65
CA GLY A 131 -6.27 17.38 -4.21
C GLY A 131 -6.39 17.69 -2.71
N ILE A 132 -7.05 16.84 -1.93
CA ILE A 132 -7.18 16.97 -0.47
C ILE A 132 -6.24 15.97 0.21
N THR A 133 -5.31 16.47 1.01
CA THR A 133 -4.41 15.64 1.82
C THR A 133 -5.07 15.27 3.15
N TYR A 134 -5.29 13.97 3.37
CA TYR A 134 -5.96 13.47 4.57
C TYR A 134 -4.96 13.23 5.71
N PRO A 135 -5.33 13.44 6.98
CA PRO A 135 -4.44 13.21 8.14
C PRO A 135 -3.91 11.78 8.23
N THR A 136 -4.73 10.78 7.88
CA THR A 136 -4.37 9.37 7.97
C THR A 136 -4.58 8.61 6.66
N TYR A 137 -3.87 7.49 6.47
CA TYR A 137 -4.10 6.61 5.32
C TYR A 137 -5.49 5.97 5.35
N LYS A 138 -6.04 5.74 6.55
CA LYS A 138 -7.41 5.23 6.72
C LYS A 138 -8.44 6.19 6.11
N GLU A 139 -8.34 7.49 6.42
CA GLU A 139 -9.24 8.51 5.87
C GLU A 139 -9.09 8.67 4.37
N ALA A 140 -7.86 8.59 3.83
CA ALA A 140 -7.66 8.57 2.39
C ALA A 140 -8.32 7.35 1.72
N CYS A 141 -8.25 6.16 2.33
CA CYS A 141 -8.98 4.99 1.85
C CYS A 141 -10.50 5.18 1.87
N TYR A 142 -11.04 5.84 2.92
CA TYR A 142 -12.46 6.18 2.98
C TYR A 142 -12.86 7.15 1.88
N ALA A 143 -12.07 8.20 1.66
CA ALA A 143 -12.33 9.19 0.60
C ALA A 143 -12.35 8.55 -0.80
N LEU A 144 -11.54 7.51 -1.02
CA LEU A 144 -11.52 6.72 -2.25
C LEU A 144 -12.63 5.65 -2.32
N GLY A 145 -13.47 5.50 -1.29
CA GLY A 145 -14.50 4.45 -1.23
C GLY A 145 -13.94 3.04 -1.20
N LEU A 146 -12.74 2.84 -0.64
CA LEU A 146 -12.05 1.54 -0.59
C LEU A 146 -12.34 0.75 0.69
N LEU A 147 -13.07 1.35 1.63
CA LEU A 147 -13.50 0.73 2.88
C LEU A 147 -15.03 0.77 2.90
N ASP A 148 -15.66 -0.38 3.18
CA ASP A 148 -17.06 -0.39 3.58
C ASP A 148 -17.17 0.36 4.92
N ASP A 149 -18.16 1.25 5.01
CA ASP A 149 -18.26 2.22 6.08
C ASP A 149 -19.48 1.92 6.97
N ASP A 150 -19.25 1.80 8.28
CA ASP A 150 -20.33 1.77 9.26
C ASP A 150 -20.92 3.16 9.51
N LYS A 151 -20.37 4.21 8.91
CA LYS A 151 -20.81 5.59 9.13
C LYS A 151 -22.27 5.80 8.78
N GLU A 152 -22.79 5.18 7.73
CA GLU A 152 -24.22 5.27 7.41
C GLU A 152 -25.06 4.69 8.56
N TYR A 153 -24.63 3.55 9.11
CA TYR A 153 -25.24 2.92 10.28
C TYR A 153 -25.12 3.77 11.55
N ILE A 154 -23.94 4.38 11.78
CA ILE A 154 -23.66 5.25 12.92
C ILE A 154 -24.46 6.55 12.82
N GLU A 155 -24.55 7.16 11.64
CA GLU A 155 -25.32 8.37 11.37
C GLU A 155 -26.81 8.09 11.51
N ALA A 156 -27.32 6.96 11.01
CA ALA A 156 -28.69 6.53 11.21
C ALA A 156 -29.04 6.32 12.69
N ILE A 157 -28.14 5.71 13.49
CA ILE A 157 -28.35 5.57 14.95
C ILE A 157 -28.32 6.94 15.64
N LYS A 158 -27.38 7.83 15.27
CA LYS A 158 -27.27 9.19 15.84
C LYS A 158 -28.51 10.01 15.53
N GLU A 159 -29.00 9.98 14.30
CA GLU A 159 -30.24 10.66 13.91
C GLU A 159 -31.44 10.08 14.69
N ALA A 160 -31.60 8.75 14.69
CA ALA A 160 -32.65 8.07 15.43
C ALA A 160 -32.61 8.36 16.94
N SER A 161 -31.46 8.69 17.51
CA SER A 161 -31.34 9.03 18.94
C SER A 161 -31.89 10.41 19.30
N GLN A 162 -32.06 11.29 18.32
CA GLN A 162 -32.60 12.64 18.54
C GLN A 162 -34.13 12.60 18.74
N TRP A 163 -34.81 11.61 18.16
CA TRP A 163 -36.28 11.53 18.16
C TRP A 163 -36.84 10.17 18.59
N GLY A 164 -36.02 9.12 18.60
CA GLY A 164 -36.42 7.74 18.87
C GLY A 164 -36.37 7.35 20.35
N SER A 165 -37.25 6.42 20.74
CA SER A 165 -37.23 5.85 22.09
C SER A 165 -36.09 4.84 22.26
N GLY A 166 -35.70 4.56 23.52
CA GLY A 166 -34.67 3.55 23.81
C GLY A 166 -35.01 2.14 23.28
N VAL A 167 -36.30 1.80 23.15
CA VAL A 167 -36.73 0.52 22.54
C VAL A 167 -36.51 0.54 21.02
N TYR A 168 -36.79 1.68 20.38
CA TYR A 168 -36.59 1.87 18.95
C TYR A 168 -35.10 1.80 18.57
N LEU A 169 -34.23 2.44 19.36
CA LEU A 169 -32.78 2.40 19.15
C LEU A 169 -32.22 0.98 19.24
N ARG A 170 -32.65 0.18 20.23
CA ARG A 170 -32.24 -1.23 20.34
C ARG A 170 -32.69 -2.07 19.15
N ARG A 171 -33.90 -1.81 18.62
CA ARG A 171 -34.38 -2.49 17.42
C ARG A 171 -33.54 -2.14 16.20
N ILE A 172 -33.29 -0.85 15.95
CA ILE A 172 -32.41 -0.41 14.84
C ILE A 172 -31.05 -1.09 14.95
N PHE A 173 -30.42 -1.05 16.13
CA PHE A 173 -29.10 -1.66 16.33
C PHE A 173 -29.07 -3.16 15.96
N VAL A 174 -30.08 -3.93 16.36
CA VAL A 174 -30.20 -5.35 15.99
C VAL A 174 -30.42 -5.54 14.48
N TYR A 175 -31.21 -4.68 13.83
CA TYR A 175 -31.40 -4.72 12.39
C TYR A 175 -30.09 -4.45 11.63
N LEU A 176 -29.31 -3.47 12.08
CA LEU A 176 -28.05 -3.09 11.44
C LEU A 176 -26.96 -4.17 11.60
N LEU A 177 -26.96 -4.90 12.72
CA LEU A 177 -26.08 -6.07 12.90
C LEU A 177 -26.49 -7.28 12.05
N ALA A 178 -27.75 -7.36 11.63
CA ALA A 178 -28.28 -8.48 10.84
C ALA A 178 -28.26 -8.23 9.33
N SER A 179 -27.86 -7.03 8.89
CA SER A 179 -27.74 -6.63 7.48
C SER A 179 -26.36 -6.84 6.87
N GLU A 180 -25.44 -7.49 7.60
CA GLU A 180 -24.15 -8.00 7.07
C GLU A 180 -24.26 -9.43 6.52
#